data_AF-A0A8S0QSN7-F1
#
_entry.id   AF-A0A8S0QSN7-F1
#
_cell.length_a   1.000
_cell.length_b   1.000
_cell.length_c   1.000
_cell.angle_alpha   90.00
_cell.angle_beta   90.00
_cell.angle_gamma   90.00
#
_symmetry.space_group_name_H-M   'P 1'
#
loop_
_entity.id
_entity.type
_entity.pdbx_description
1 polymer ?
#
loop_
_entity_poly.entity_id
_entity_poly.type
_entity_poly.pdbx_seq_one_letter_code
_entity_poly.pdbx_strand_id
1 'polypeptide(L)'
;MEFFKEAKAVSLRSHLNKYLVADDDQESTRQSRNGSARKARWLVELVDNNPHVIRLKSCHGRYLTASDEAFLLGMTGHKVLQTLPENIKDLKIEWQPIRDGFQVRLKAFGGTYLRANGGMPPWRRSITHDNPHTLPHKIGFYGM
;
A
#
# COMPACT_ATOMS: atom_id res chain seq x y z
N MET A 1 2.65 -2.05 -18.44
CA MET A 1 2.39 -1.26 -17.22
C MET A 1 2.75 0.17 -17.48
N GLU A 2 1.76 1.06 -17.55
CA GLU A 2 1.97 2.48 -17.89
C GLU A 2 1.58 3.43 -16.75
N PHE A 3 0.90 2.93 -15.71
CA PHE A 3 0.34 3.75 -14.61
C PHE A 3 1.34 4.62 -13.86
N PHE A 4 2.60 4.20 -13.80
CA PHE A 4 3.65 4.86 -13.02
C PHE A 4 4.89 5.19 -13.83
N LYS A 5 4.86 5.02 -15.16
CA LYS A 5 6.03 5.28 -16.00
C LYS A 5 6.39 6.77 -16.07
N GLU A 6 5.40 7.64 -15.95
CA GLU A 6 5.58 9.10 -16.03
C GLU A 6 5.64 9.77 -14.65
N ALA A 7 5.08 9.12 -13.62
CA ALA A 7 4.94 9.71 -12.30
C ALA A 7 6.13 9.38 -11.39
N LYS A 8 6.98 10.39 -11.10
CA LYS A 8 8.08 10.27 -10.12
C LYS A 8 7.58 10.03 -8.68
N ALA A 9 6.36 10.46 -8.39
CA ALA A 9 5.75 10.32 -7.07
C ALA A 9 4.23 10.27 -7.19
N VAL A 10 3.58 9.58 -6.25
CA VAL A 10 2.13 9.41 -6.21
C VAL A 10 1.57 9.57 -4.82
N SER A 11 0.28 9.88 -4.75
CA SER A 11 -0.53 9.82 -3.53
C SER A 11 -1.68 8.84 -3.75
N LEU A 12 -1.70 7.77 -2.97
CA LEU A 12 -2.63 6.66 -3.15
C LEU A 12 -3.89 6.92 -2.33
N ARG A 13 -4.97 7.32 -3.01
CA ARG A 13 -6.28 7.57 -2.40
C ARG A 13 -7.11 6.29 -2.39
N SER A 14 -7.75 6.03 -1.25
CA SER A 14 -8.68 4.93 -1.08
C SER A 14 -10.13 5.31 -1.39
N HIS A 15 -10.98 4.29 -1.55
CA HIS A 15 -12.43 4.43 -1.64
C HIS A 15 -13.07 5.06 -0.39
N LEU A 16 -12.36 5.06 0.75
CA LEU A 16 -12.78 5.79 1.96
C LEU A 16 -12.45 7.29 1.87
N ASN A 17 -12.00 7.77 0.71
CA ASN A 17 -11.56 9.14 0.50
C ASN A 17 -10.44 9.54 1.48
N LYS A 18 -9.50 8.61 1.73
CA LYS A 18 -8.32 8.81 2.56
C LYS A 18 -7.09 8.31 1.84
N TYR A 19 -5.96 8.91 2.13
CA TYR A 19 -4.68 8.61 1.52
C TYR A 19 -3.87 7.66 2.40
N LEU A 20 -3.13 6.75 1.76
CA LEU A 20 -2.06 6.02 2.41
C LEU A 20 -0.97 7.00 2.83
N VAL A 21 -0.67 7.04 4.12
CA VAL A 21 0.40 7.87 4.68
C VAL A 21 1.39 7.04 5.47
N ALA A 22 2.66 7.40 5.35
CA ALA A 22 3.70 6.98 6.27
C ALA A 22 3.50 7.70 7.62
N ASP A 23 3.41 6.95 8.72
CA ASP A 23 3.27 7.58 10.03
C ASP A 23 4.61 8.12 10.55
N ASP A 24 4.51 9.02 11.52
CA ASP A 24 5.65 9.76 12.06
C ASP A 24 6.58 8.87 12.93
N ASP A 25 6.12 7.67 13.31
CA ASP A 25 6.91 6.61 13.96
C ASP A 25 7.93 5.94 13.03
N GLN A 26 7.86 6.22 11.72
CA GLN A 26 8.71 5.63 10.68
C GLN A 26 8.64 4.10 10.57
N GLU A 27 7.57 3.50 11.08
CA GLU A 27 7.34 2.06 11.05
C GLU A 27 5.94 1.75 10.50
N SER A 28 4.94 2.45 11.01
CA SER A 28 3.54 2.21 10.68
C SER A 28 3.11 2.92 9.40
N THR A 29 2.08 2.36 8.77
CA THR A 29 1.30 3.05 7.74
C THR A 29 -0.16 3.15 8.16
N ARG A 30 -0.83 4.22 7.71
CA ARG A 30 -2.22 4.50 8.08
C ARG A 30 -2.94 5.29 7.01
N GLN A 31 -4.21 5.57 7.28
CA GLN A 31 -5.04 6.43 6.46
C GLN A 31 -5.16 7.84 7.05
N SER A 32 -5.08 8.84 6.18
CA SER A 32 -5.33 10.25 6.50
C SER A 32 -6.20 10.94 5.45
N ARG A 33 -7.00 11.94 5.85
CA ARG A 33 -7.73 12.78 4.87
C ARG A 33 -6.82 13.76 4.14
N ASN A 34 -5.66 14.10 4.73
CA ASN A 34 -4.74 15.06 4.16
C ASN A 34 -3.81 14.37 3.14
N GLY A 35 -4.15 14.47 1.86
CA GLY A 35 -3.38 13.93 0.74
C GLY A 35 -2.28 14.84 0.22
N SER A 36 -2.28 16.13 0.57
CA SER A 36 -1.21 17.08 0.17
C SER A 36 -0.02 17.07 1.14
N ALA A 37 -0.17 16.43 2.31
CA ALA A 37 0.90 16.27 3.26
C ALA A 37 2.08 15.47 2.66
N ARG A 38 3.30 15.86 3.02
CA ARG A 38 4.54 15.15 2.62
C ARG A 38 4.47 13.65 2.89
N LYS A 39 3.82 13.23 3.99
CA LYS A 39 3.63 11.84 4.36
C LYS A 39 2.69 11.01 3.48
N ALA A 40 1.87 11.67 2.65
CA ALA A 40 1.02 11.03 1.65
C ALA A 40 1.72 10.87 0.29
N ARG A 41 2.94 11.39 0.13
CA ARG A 41 3.70 11.32 -1.10
C ARG A 41 4.66 10.13 -1.05
N TRP A 42 4.48 9.21 -1.99
CA TRP A 42 5.31 8.03 -2.18
C TRP A 42 6.08 8.17 -3.48
N LEU A 43 7.41 8.10 -3.43
CA LEU A 43 8.24 8.06 -4.63
C LEU A 43 8.09 6.69 -5.28
N VAL A 44 7.95 6.68 -6.59
CA VAL A 44 7.86 5.43 -7.36
C VAL A 44 9.25 5.09 -7.89
N GLU A 45 9.74 3.92 -7.53
CA GLU A 45 10.96 3.35 -8.08
C GLU A 45 10.59 2.12 -8.92
N LEU A 46 11.03 2.12 -10.19
CA LEU A 46 10.86 0.96 -11.08
C LEU A 46 11.93 -0.08 -10.75
N VAL A 47 11.61 -1.36 -10.95
CA VAL A 47 12.56 -2.46 -10.74
C VAL A 47 13.17 -2.85 -12.08
N ASP A 48 14.48 -2.65 -12.24
CA ASP A 48 15.18 -2.84 -13.52
C ASP A 48 14.97 -4.22 -14.15
N ASN A 49 14.96 -5.27 -13.31
CA ASN A 49 14.81 -6.66 -13.78
C ASN A 49 13.35 -7.12 -13.89
N ASN A 50 12.39 -6.29 -13.49
CA ASN A 50 10.98 -6.64 -13.51
C ASN A 50 10.10 -5.39 -13.73
N PRO A 51 9.76 -5.06 -14.99
CA PRO A 51 8.96 -3.89 -15.32
C PRO A 51 7.49 -4.01 -14.87
N HIS A 52 7.10 -5.15 -14.28
CA HIS A 52 5.76 -5.40 -13.78
C HIS A 52 5.58 -5.07 -12.30
N VAL A 53 6.62 -4.61 -11.62
CA VAL A 53 6.54 -4.23 -10.20
C VAL A 53 7.16 -2.87 -9.98
N ILE A 54 6.72 -2.24 -8.89
CA ILE A 54 7.23 -0.97 -8.42
C ILE A 54 7.59 -1.09 -6.94
N ARG A 55 8.46 -0.20 -6.48
CA ARG A 55 8.70 0.05 -5.06
C ARG A 55 8.20 1.45 -4.72
N LEU A 56 7.60 1.57 -3.55
CA LEU A 56 7.02 2.83 -3.08
C LEU A 56 7.81 3.30 -1.87
N LYS A 57 8.50 4.43 -2.00
CA LYS A 57 9.37 4.98 -0.97
C LYS A 57 8.72 6.18 -0.28
N SER A 58 8.65 6.12 1.04
CA SER A 58 8.04 7.13 1.90
C SER A 58 8.88 8.39 2.00
N CYS A 59 8.31 9.44 2.61
CA CYS A 59 9.03 10.66 2.93
C CYS A 59 10.18 10.50 3.94
N HIS A 60 10.27 9.34 4.60
CA HIS A 60 11.34 8.95 5.52
C HIS A 60 12.43 8.10 4.83
N GLY A 61 12.33 7.88 3.52
CA GLY A 61 13.29 7.06 2.78
C GLY A 61 13.11 5.55 2.95
N ARG A 62 11.96 5.13 3.51
CA ARG A 62 11.61 3.73 3.80
C ARG A 62 10.64 3.19 2.76
N TYR A 63 10.62 1.89 2.52
CA TYR A 63 9.76 1.28 1.51
C TYR A 63 8.46 0.76 2.11
N LEU A 64 7.37 0.84 1.33
CA LEU A 64 6.10 0.22 1.65
C LEU A 64 6.27 -1.32 1.60
N THR A 65 6.01 -1.99 2.71
CA THR A 65 6.37 -3.40 2.89
C THR A 65 5.16 -4.22 3.30
N ALA A 66 4.90 -5.31 2.57
CA ALA A 66 3.94 -6.34 2.94
C ALA A 66 4.56 -7.28 3.99
N SER A 67 4.22 -7.09 5.27
CA SER A 67 4.76 -7.88 6.39
C SER A 67 4.01 -9.20 6.56
N ASP A 68 4.65 -10.22 7.13
CA ASP A 68 3.95 -11.45 7.55
C ASP A 68 3.30 -11.31 8.93
N GLU A 69 3.40 -10.13 9.56
CA GLU A 69 2.76 -9.86 10.85
C GLU A 69 1.25 -9.70 10.71
N ALA A 70 0.48 -10.55 11.40
CA ALA A 70 -0.96 -10.37 11.52
C ALA A 70 -1.30 -9.00 12.14
N PHE A 71 -2.34 -8.34 11.65
CA PHE A 71 -2.72 -7.01 12.15
C PHE A 71 -3.41 -7.07 13.52
N LEU A 72 -4.51 -7.82 13.62
CA LEU A 72 -5.29 -7.96 14.86
C LEU A 72 -5.78 -9.40 14.98
N LEU A 73 -5.66 -9.96 16.18
CA LEU A 73 -6.15 -11.31 16.47
C LEU A 73 -7.63 -11.44 16.14
N GLY A 74 -8.00 -12.50 15.41
CA GLY A 74 -9.37 -12.75 14.98
C GLY A 74 -9.85 -11.90 13.79
N MET A 75 -9.01 -11.00 13.25
CA MET A 75 -9.28 -10.27 12.00
C MET A 75 -8.40 -10.78 10.86
N THR A 76 -8.85 -10.58 9.62
CA THR A 76 -8.07 -10.93 8.43
C THR A 76 -7.04 -9.86 8.10
N GLY A 77 -5.93 -10.28 7.50
CA GLY A 77 -4.94 -9.38 6.91
C GLY A 77 -3.70 -9.13 7.77
N HIS A 78 -2.62 -8.86 7.06
CA HIS A 78 -1.31 -8.59 7.65
C HIS A 78 -0.96 -7.12 7.54
N LYS A 79 -0.06 -6.65 8.41
CA LYS A 79 0.37 -5.27 8.47
C LYS A 79 1.08 -4.84 7.19
N VAL A 80 0.85 -3.60 6.79
CA VAL A 80 1.69 -2.92 5.82
C VAL A 80 2.52 -1.89 6.55
N LEU A 81 3.83 -2.05 6.47
CA LEU A 81 4.81 -1.26 7.21
C LEU A 81 5.61 -0.36 6.27
N GLN A 82 6.41 0.52 6.86
CA GLN A 82 7.50 1.20 6.17
C GLN A 82 8.84 0.73 6.72
N THR A 83 9.62 -0.02 5.94
CA THR A 83 10.87 -0.62 6.40
C THR A 83 12.07 -0.16 5.57
N LEU A 84 13.27 -0.26 6.16
CA LEU A 84 14.51 -0.25 5.41
C LEU A 84 14.89 -1.70 5.14
N PRO A 85 14.84 -2.18 3.88
CA PRO A 85 15.20 -3.55 3.57
C PRO A 85 16.71 -3.74 3.74
N GLU A 86 17.12 -4.84 4.35
CA GLU A 86 18.54 -5.24 4.38
C GLU A 86 19.06 -5.54 2.97
N ASN A 87 18.18 -6.05 2.11
CA ASN A 87 18.45 -6.34 0.71
C ASN A 87 17.38 -5.70 -0.17
N ILE A 88 17.78 -4.82 -1.09
CA ILE A 88 16.85 -4.13 -2.00
C ILE A 88 16.08 -5.08 -2.94
N LYS A 89 16.52 -6.34 -3.07
CA LYS A 89 15.84 -7.40 -3.82
C LYS A 89 14.78 -8.14 -3.01
N ASP A 90 14.49 -7.70 -1.77
CA ASP A 90 13.39 -8.25 -1.00
C ASP A 90 12.06 -8.08 -1.77
N LEU A 91 11.31 -9.17 -1.94
CA LEU A 91 10.06 -9.15 -2.69
C LEU A 91 8.91 -8.52 -1.87
N LYS A 92 9.06 -8.41 -0.54
CA LYS A 92 8.04 -7.82 0.35
C LYS A 92 7.85 -6.32 0.12
N ILE A 93 8.84 -5.64 -0.46
CA ILE A 93 8.75 -4.21 -0.81
C ILE A 93 8.25 -3.97 -2.24
N GLU A 94 8.06 -5.04 -3.02
CA GLU A 94 7.64 -4.97 -4.41
C GLU A 94 6.11 -5.11 -4.53
N TRP A 95 5.52 -4.18 -5.26
CA TRP A 95 4.09 -4.13 -5.49
C TRP A 95 3.81 -4.17 -6.99
N GLN A 96 2.95 -5.09 -7.41
CA GLN A 96 2.46 -5.19 -8.77
C GLN A 96 1.19 -4.34 -8.95
N PRO A 97 1.21 -3.28 -9.78
CA PRO A 97 0.01 -2.57 -10.18
C PRO A 97 -0.87 -3.42 -11.08
N ILE A 98 -2.13 -3.61 -10.69
CA ILE A 98 -3.14 -4.34 -11.46
C ILE A 98 -4.31 -3.42 -11.73
N ARG A 99 -4.66 -3.26 -13.01
CA ARG A 99 -5.84 -2.49 -13.41
C ARG A 99 -7.11 -3.22 -13.00
N ASP A 100 -8.03 -2.52 -12.36
CA ASP A 100 -9.35 -3.01 -11.98
C ASP A 100 -10.39 -1.96 -12.38
N GLY A 101 -10.88 -2.05 -13.62
CA GLY A 101 -11.70 -1.01 -14.23
C GLY A 101 -10.98 0.34 -14.32
N PHE A 102 -11.51 1.34 -13.61
CA PHE A 102 -10.92 2.68 -13.48
C PHE A 102 -9.94 2.81 -12.32
N GLN A 103 -9.72 1.73 -11.57
CA GLN A 103 -8.91 1.72 -10.37
C GLN A 103 -7.62 0.94 -10.58
N VAL A 104 -6.67 1.14 -9.68
CA VAL A 104 -5.46 0.33 -9.60
C VAL A 104 -5.43 -0.35 -8.24
N ARG A 105 -5.24 -1.67 -8.24
CA ARG A 105 -4.91 -2.44 -7.05
C ARG A 105 -3.41 -2.70 -7.01
N LEU A 106 -2.83 -2.68 -5.82
CA LEU A 106 -1.43 -3.04 -5.61
C LEU A 106 -1.39 -4.44 -5.01
N LYS A 107 -0.84 -5.38 -5.77
CA LYS A 107 -0.67 -6.78 -5.36
C LYS A 107 0.72 -6.97 -4.79
N ALA A 108 0.80 -7.48 -3.56
CA ALA A 108 2.06 -7.85 -2.93
C ALA A 108 2.58 -9.18 -3.47
N PHE A 109 3.85 -9.48 -3.16
CA PHE A 109 4.37 -10.84 -3.25
C PHE A 109 3.48 -11.84 -2.48
N GLY A 110 3.29 -13.05 -3.01
CA GLY A 110 2.36 -14.03 -2.44
C GLY A 110 0.88 -13.84 -2.81
N GLY A 111 0.54 -12.79 -3.57
CA GLY A 111 -0.78 -12.66 -4.21
C GLY A 111 -1.88 -12.01 -3.39
N THR A 112 -1.52 -11.40 -2.26
CA THR A 112 -2.39 -10.53 -1.47
C THR A 112 -2.40 -9.11 -2.03
N TYR A 113 -3.33 -8.26 -1.57
CA TYR A 113 -3.55 -6.93 -2.12
C TYR A 113 -3.61 -5.90 -1.01
N LEU A 114 -3.08 -4.71 -1.28
CA LEU A 114 -3.16 -3.56 -0.39
C LEU A 114 -4.63 -3.19 -0.13
N ARG A 115 -4.99 -3.03 1.15
CA ARG A 115 -6.34 -2.70 1.59
C ARG A 115 -6.34 -1.55 2.59
N ALA A 116 -7.27 -0.62 2.40
CA ALA A 116 -7.61 0.38 3.40
C ALA A 116 -8.80 -0.07 4.23
N ASN A 117 -8.67 0.08 5.55
CA ASN A 117 -9.63 -0.42 6.51
C ASN A 117 -10.54 0.66 7.10
N GLY A 118 -11.85 0.42 6.99
CA GLY A 118 -12.91 1.20 7.65
C GLY A 118 -13.21 0.68 9.05
N GLY A 119 -14.42 0.94 9.57
CA GLY A 119 -14.91 0.27 10.79
C GLY A 119 -14.50 0.92 12.11
N MET A 120 -14.37 0.10 13.17
CA MET A 120 -14.05 0.52 14.55
C MET A 120 -12.54 0.45 14.84
N PRO A 121 -12.00 1.25 15.76
CA PRO A 121 -10.64 1.06 16.27
C PRO A 121 -10.45 -0.35 16.87
N PRO A 122 -9.25 -0.95 16.81
CA PRO A 122 -8.02 -0.42 16.20
C PRO A 122 -7.98 -0.58 14.66
N TRP A 123 -8.93 -1.29 14.06
CA TRP A 123 -9.01 -1.56 12.61
C TRP A 123 -9.21 -0.29 11.76
N ARG A 124 -9.95 0.67 12.31
CA ARG A 124 -10.23 1.95 11.65
C ARG A 124 -8.94 2.68 11.29
N ARG A 125 -8.83 3.11 10.03
CA ARG A 125 -7.68 3.85 9.46
C ARG A 125 -6.40 3.02 9.32
N SER A 126 -6.41 1.71 9.62
CA SER A 126 -5.26 0.87 9.33
C SER A 126 -5.13 0.60 7.82
N ILE A 127 -3.94 0.14 7.44
CA ILE A 127 -3.62 -0.37 6.12
C ILE A 127 -3.13 -1.80 6.32
N THR A 128 -3.68 -2.73 5.56
CA THR A 128 -3.27 -4.15 5.58
C THR A 128 -3.07 -4.65 4.16
N HIS A 129 -2.55 -5.86 4.02
CA HIS A 129 -2.70 -6.62 2.78
C HIS A 129 -3.36 -7.96 3.07
N ASP A 130 -4.28 -8.36 2.19
CA ASP A 130 -5.04 -9.59 2.31
C ASP A 130 -5.50 -10.16 0.98
N ASN A 131 -6.03 -11.38 1.02
CA ASN A 131 -6.57 -12.02 -0.17
C ASN A 131 -7.98 -11.48 -0.46
N PRO A 132 -8.29 -11.07 -1.70
CA PRO A 132 -9.58 -10.50 -2.10
C PRO A 132 -10.78 -11.42 -1.83
N HIS A 133 -10.55 -12.73 -1.65
CA HIS A 133 -11.60 -13.70 -1.34
C HIS A 133 -11.98 -13.77 0.14
N THR A 134 -11.29 -13.02 1.01
CA THR A 134 -11.50 -13.09 2.47
C THR A 134 -12.64 -12.20 2.99
N LEU A 135 -13.39 -11.50 2.12
CA LEU A 135 -14.60 -10.75 2.50
C LEU A 135 -15.71 -10.82 1.42
N PRO A 136 -17.00 -10.91 1.80
CA PRO A 136 -18.15 -10.93 0.88
C PRO A 136 -18.45 -9.60 0.17
N HIS A 137 -17.69 -8.53 0.41
CA HIS A 137 -17.90 -7.24 -0.26
C HIS A 137 -16.59 -6.68 -0.81
N LYS A 138 -16.52 -6.59 -2.14
CA LYS A 138 -15.46 -5.94 -2.90
C LYS A 138 -15.34 -4.49 -2.47
N ILE A 139 -14.15 -4.09 -2.05
CA ILE A 139 -13.84 -2.73 -1.69
C ILE A 139 -12.58 -2.31 -2.47
N GLY A 140 -12.79 -1.76 -3.68
CA GLY A 140 -11.75 -1.24 -4.56
C GLY A 140 -11.61 0.27 -4.44
N PHE A 141 -10.39 0.80 -4.58
CA PHE A 141 -10.02 2.21 -4.45
C PHE A 141 -10.49 3.11 -5.61
N TYR A 142 -11.49 3.96 -5.40
CA TYR A 142 -11.93 4.95 -6.40
C TYR A 142 -11.01 6.17 -6.44
N GLY A 143 -10.55 6.54 -7.63
CA GLY A 143 -9.93 7.83 -7.93
C GLY A 143 -10.48 8.38 -9.25
N MET A 144 -10.95 9.62 -9.21
CA MET A 144 -10.96 10.50 -10.38
C MET A 144 -9.53 11.00 -10.62
#